data_AF-A0A259P280-F1
#
_entry.id   AF-A0A259P280-F1
#
_cell.length_a   1.000
_cell.length_b   1.000
_cell.length_c   1.000
_cell.angle_alpha   90.00
_cell.angle_beta   90.00
_cell.angle_gamma   90.00
#
_symmetry.space_group_name_H-M   'P 1'
#
loop_
_entity.id
_entity.type
_entity.pdbx_description
1 polymer ?
#
loop_
_entity_poly.entity_id
_entity_poly.type
_entity_poly.pdbx_seq_one_letter_code
_entity_poly.pdbx_strand_id
1 'polypeptide(L)' 'MAKKIIGFIKLQIPAGKANPSPPVGPALGQRGLNIMEFCKAFNAQTQSMEPGLPI' A
#
# COMPACT_ATOMS: atom_id res chain seq x y z
N MET A 1 4.43 -6.80 -23.87
CA MET A 1 5.77 -6.88 -23.21
C MET A 1 5.55 -7.08 -21.73
N ALA A 2 5.91 -8.24 -21.18
CA ALA A 2 5.70 -8.55 -19.76
C ALA A 2 6.73 -7.79 -18.92
N LYS A 3 6.27 -6.90 -18.02
CA LYS A 3 7.16 -6.15 -17.13
C LYS A 3 7.86 -7.12 -16.17
N LYS A 4 9.19 -7.02 -16.04
CA LYS A 4 9.96 -7.77 -15.04
C LYS A 4 9.52 -7.34 -13.64
N ILE A 5 9.23 -8.32 -12.78
CA ILE A 5 8.93 -8.06 -11.37
C ILE A 5 10.22 -7.60 -10.69
N ILE A 6 10.26 -6.34 -10.27
CA ILE A 6 11.41 -5.71 -9.62
C ILE A 6 11.56 -6.12 -8.15
N GLY A 7 10.51 -6.64 -7.53
CA GLY A 7 10.53 -7.17 -6.16
C GLY A 7 9.12 -7.35 -5.60
N PHE A 8 9.05 -8.03 -4.46
CA PHE A 8 7.82 -8.20 -3.70
C PHE A 8 7.92 -7.43 -2.39
N ILE A 9 6.86 -6.71 -2.04
CA ILE A 9 6.73 -5.99 -0.78
C ILE A 9 5.52 -6.58 -0.06
N LYS A 10 5.73 -7.11 1.14
CA LYS A 10 4.65 -7.55 2.03
C LYS A 10 4.43 -6.45 3.07
N LEU A 11 3.27 -5.84 3.05
CA LEU A 11 2.84 -4.84 4.01
C LEU A 11 1.46 -5.27 4.50
N GLN A 12 1.28 -5.22 5.81
CA GLN A 12 -0.01 -5.48 6.43
C GLN A 12 -0.62 -4.13 6.78
N ILE A 13 -1.75 -3.81 6.20
CA ILE A 13 -2.37 -2.48 6.32
C ILE A 13 -3.84 -2.67 6.68
N PRO A 14 -4.32 -2.03 7.75
CA PRO A 14 -5.74 -2.04 8.07
C PRO A 14 -6.55 -1.39 6.94
N ALA A 15 -7.64 -2.06 6.53
CA ALA A 15 -8.57 -1.57 5.52
C ALA A 15 -9.04 -0.14 5.84
N GLY A 16 -9.00 0.73 4.82
CA GLY A 16 -9.37 2.14 4.91
C GLY A 16 -8.41 3.02 5.72
N LYS A 17 -7.32 2.46 6.27
CA LYS A 17 -6.34 3.14 7.13
C LYS A 17 -4.89 3.00 6.64
N ALA A 18 -4.66 2.93 5.33
CA ALA A 18 -3.33 3.10 4.75
C ALA A 18 -2.78 4.48 5.07
N ASN A 19 -1.61 4.49 5.70
CA ASN A 19 -0.89 5.69 6.06
C ASN A 19 0.57 5.59 5.57
N PRO A 20 1.25 6.72 5.36
CA PRO A 20 2.65 6.74 4.93
C PRO A 20 3.63 6.39 6.07
N SER A 21 3.18 5.82 7.19
CA SER A 21 4.07 5.47 8.31
C SER A 21 4.99 4.30 7.93
N PRO A 22 6.11 4.12 8.66
CA PRO A 22 6.85 2.86 8.63
C PRO A 22 5.87 1.72 8.98
N PRO A 23 5.74 0.64 8.18
CA PRO A 23 6.65 0.11 7.15
C PRO A 23 6.33 0.48 5.68
N VAL A 24 5.17 1.07 5.41
CA VAL A 24 4.66 1.35 4.05
C VAL A 24 5.46 2.44 3.36
N GLY A 25 5.69 3.56 4.06
CA GLY A 25 6.43 4.71 3.54
C GLY A 25 7.84 4.35 3.06
N PRO A 26 8.69 3.75 3.91
CA PRO A 26 10.03 3.32 3.51
C PRO A 26 10.02 2.27 2.40
N ALA A 27 9.13 1.28 2.44
CA ALA A 27 9.13 0.18 1.45
C ALA A 27 8.75 0.66 0.05
N LEU A 28 7.74 1.52 -0.07
CA LEU A 28 7.33 2.11 -1.35
C LEU A 28 8.31 3.19 -1.81
N GLY A 29 8.76 4.04 -0.89
CA GLY A 29 9.69 5.13 -1.17
C GLY A 29 11.06 4.64 -1.65
N GLN A 30 11.61 3.56 -1.06
CA GLN A 30 12.85 2.93 -1.53
C GLN A 30 12.75 2.38 -2.97
N ARG A 31 11.53 2.11 -3.46
CA ARG A 31 11.28 1.66 -4.84
C ARG A 31 10.90 2.81 -5.79
N GLY A 32 10.86 4.05 -5.31
CA GLY A 32 10.42 5.21 -6.09
C GLY A 32 8.91 5.20 -6.39
N LEU A 33 8.10 4.50 -5.58
CA LEU A 33 6.66 4.46 -5.73
C LEU A 33 6.01 5.59 -4.91
N ASN A 34 4.93 6.18 -5.44
CA ASN A 34 4.18 7.23 -4.75
C ASN A 34 3.43 6.67 -3.54
N ILE A 35 3.92 6.95 -2.34
CA ILE A 35 3.31 6.50 -1.08
C ILE A 35 1.90 7.07 -0.92
N MET A 36 1.70 8.37 -1.18
CA MET A 36 0.40 9.02 -1.03
C MET A 36 -0.66 8.48 -1.99
N GLU A 37 -0.24 8.19 -3.23
CA GLU A 37 -1.10 7.61 -4.25
C GLU A 37 -1.49 6.18 -3.87
N PHE A 38 -0.52 5.39 -3.40
CA PHE A 38 -0.79 4.06 -2.85
C PHE A 38 -1.75 4.11 -1.67
N CYS A 39 -1.54 5.00 -0.69
CA CYS A 39 -2.44 5.12 0.46
C CYS A 39 -3.86 5.48 0.03
N LYS A 40 -4.03 6.42 -0.92
CA LYS A 40 -5.35 6.76 -1.46
C LYS A 40 -5.99 5.60 -2.23
N ALA A 41 -5.23 4.96 -3.12
CA ALA A 41 -5.73 3.85 -3.94
C ALA A 41 -6.07 2.62 -3.07
N PHE A 42 -5.27 2.32 -2.05
CA PHE A 42 -5.52 1.26 -1.09
C PHE A 42 -6.76 1.59 -0.25
N ASN A 43 -6.85 2.81 0.30
CA ASN A 43 -8.01 3.23 1.08
C ASN A 43 -9.29 3.22 0.25
N ALA A 44 -9.25 3.66 -1.01
CA ALA A 44 -10.41 3.63 -1.91
C ALA A 44 -10.84 2.19 -2.23
N GLN A 45 -9.89 1.29 -2.49
CA GLN A 45 -10.18 -0.13 -2.77
C GLN A 45 -10.67 -0.88 -1.52
N THR A 46 -10.12 -0.54 -0.36
CA THR A 46 -10.48 -1.17 0.92
C THR A 46 -11.61 -0.43 1.64
N GLN A 47 -12.14 0.66 1.07
CA GLN A 47 -13.28 1.42 1.61
C GLN A 47 -14.56 0.57 1.62
N SER A 48 -14.68 -0.35 0.66
CA SER A 48 -15.80 -1.29 0.56
C SER A 48 -15.65 -2.50 1.49
N MET A 49 -14.49 -2.63 2.15
CA MET A 49 -14.22 -3.69 3.14
C MET A 49 -14.40 -3.12 4.55
N GLU A 50 -14.73 -3.97 5.53
CA GLU A 50 -14.92 -3.51 6.91
C GLU A 50 -13.68 -2.77 7.42
N PRO A 51 -13.83 -1.49 7.83
CA PRO A 51 -12.71 -0.68 8.26
C PRO A 51 -12.09 -1.28 9.53
N GLY A 52 -10.81 -1.65 9.43
CA GLY A 52 -10.06 -2.24 10.55
C GLY A 52 -9.67 -3.70 10.38
N LEU A 53 -10.11 -4.39 9.33
CA LEU A 53 -9.55 -5.71 8.99
C LEU A 53 -8.10 -5.54 8.49
N PRO A 54 -7.13 -6.28 9.03
CA PRO A 54 -5.76 -6.25 8.54
C PRO A 54 -5.66 -7.04 7.23
N ILE A 55 -5.29 -6.35 6.14
CA ILE A 55 -5.13 -6.92 4.78
C ILE A 55 -3.66 -6.91 4.36
#